data_AF-A0A5C7QJ66-F1
#
_entry.id   AF-A0A5C7QJ66-F1
#
_cell.length_a   1.000
_cell.length_b   1.000
_cell.length_c   1.000
_cell.angle_alpha   90.00
_cell.angle_beta   90.00
_cell.angle_gamma   90.00
#
_symmetry.space_group_name_H-M   'P 1'
#
loop_
_entity.id
_entity.type
_entity.pdbx_description
1 polymer ?
#
loop_
_entity_poly.entity_id
_entity_poly.type
_entity_poly.pdbx_seq_one_letter_code
_entity_poly.pdbx_strand_id
1 'polypeptide(L)'
;MKFNLPKGLQLHGQLERNGVRYGLGAKAKPSTPPDKIARIDCSGYVRYMVLNCSDIKEFPDGSQNQLAWCIQNLRQLGKYSDVSYAAEDETRLFIAFIKPHVNGAGKIGHVWLICEGETYESCGGKGVTNRPWNTGVLRREAYACFEIPVK
;
A
#
# COMPACT_ATOMS: atom_id res chain seq x y z
N MET A 1 -14.58 2.38 -5.73
CA MET A 1 -13.16 2.38 -6.12
C MET A 1 -12.90 1.16 -6.97
N LYS A 2 -12.39 1.34 -8.20
CA LYS A 2 -11.81 0.29 -9.03
C LYS A 2 -10.41 0.67 -9.47
N PHE A 3 -9.42 -0.12 -9.09
CA PHE A 3 -8.00 0.12 -9.35
C PHE A 3 -7.58 -0.49 -10.70
N ASN A 4 -6.85 0.28 -11.51
CA ASN A 4 -6.20 -0.19 -12.74
C ASN A 4 -4.85 -0.78 -12.35
N LEU A 5 -4.81 -2.11 -12.22
CA LEU A 5 -3.64 -2.82 -11.73
C LEU A 5 -2.42 -2.68 -12.65
N PRO A 6 -2.52 -2.88 -13.99
CA PRO A 6 -1.37 -2.67 -14.88
C PRO A 6 -0.75 -1.29 -14.77
N LYS A 7 -1.57 -0.23 -14.67
CA LYS A 7 -1.09 1.14 -14.45
C LYS A 7 -0.39 1.28 -13.10
N GLY A 8 -0.92 0.64 -12.05
CA GLY A 8 -0.29 0.58 -10.74
C GLY A 8 1.09 -0.06 -10.77
N LEU A 9 1.22 -1.24 -11.36
CA LEU A 9 2.52 -1.93 -11.45
C LEU A 9 3.55 -1.11 -12.23
N GLN A 10 3.12 -0.49 -13.34
CA GLN A 10 3.97 0.42 -14.11
C GLN A 10 4.44 1.63 -13.27
N LEU A 11 3.51 2.26 -12.55
CA LEU A 11 3.78 3.42 -11.70
C LEU A 11 4.73 3.08 -10.54
N HIS A 12 4.51 1.93 -9.90
CA HIS A 12 5.41 1.43 -8.86
C HIS A 12 6.83 1.27 -9.39
N GLY A 13 7.01 0.55 -10.51
CA GLY A 13 8.32 0.34 -11.10
C GLY A 13 9.02 1.64 -11.53
N GLN A 14 8.27 2.67 -11.93
CA GLN A 14 8.85 4.00 -12.18
C GLN A 14 9.38 4.64 -10.90
N LEU A 15 8.60 4.64 -9.83
CA LEU A 15 9.00 5.21 -8.54
C LEU A 15 10.21 4.48 -7.95
N GLU A 16 10.24 3.16 -8.04
CA GLU A 16 11.36 2.35 -7.59
C GLU A 16 12.64 2.64 -8.40
N ARG A 17 12.55 2.63 -9.75
CA ARG A 17 13.71 2.94 -10.62
C ARG A 17 14.25 4.36 -10.43
N ASN A 18 13.38 5.31 -10.08
CA ASN A 18 13.78 6.68 -9.77
C ASN A 18 14.45 6.82 -8.38
N GLY A 19 14.51 5.74 -7.60
CA GLY A 19 15.15 5.74 -6.29
C GLY A 19 14.41 6.58 -5.26
N VAL A 20 13.08 6.64 -5.34
CA VAL A 20 12.23 7.41 -4.42
C VAL A 20 12.44 6.92 -2.99
N ARG A 21 12.99 7.78 -2.12
CA ARG A 21 13.35 7.39 -0.75
C ARG A 21 12.18 7.54 0.21
N TYR A 22 12.29 6.89 1.36
CA TYR A 22 11.34 7.11 2.44
C TYR A 22 11.54 8.51 3.05
N GLY A 23 10.45 9.20 3.34
CA GLY A 23 10.47 10.42 4.14
C GLY A 23 9.25 10.47 5.05
N LEU A 24 9.44 10.38 6.36
CA LEU A 24 8.33 10.41 7.31
C LEU A 24 7.51 11.69 7.14
N GLY A 25 6.20 11.55 6.92
CA GLY A 25 5.29 12.67 6.66
C GLY A 25 5.30 13.17 5.22
N ALA A 26 6.19 12.67 4.35
CA ALA A 26 6.29 13.10 2.96
C ALA A 26 5.11 12.58 2.14
N LYS A 27 4.39 13.51 1.49
CA LYS A 27 3.23 13.24 0.64
C LYS A 27 3.43 13.89 -0.73
N ALA A 28 3.46 13.07 -1.78
CA ALA A 28 3.38 13.58 -3.15
C ALA A 28 1.95 14.04 -3.45
N LYS A 29 1.81 15.13 -4.22
CA LYS A 29 0.51 15.48 -4.80
C LYS A 29 0.20 14.50 -5.93
N PRO A 30 -1.06 14.13 -6.18
CA PRO A 30 -1.40 13.24 -7.30
C PRO A 30 -0.90 13.74 -8.65
N SER A 31 -0.90 15.07 -8.84
CA SER A 31 -0.40 15.73 -10.05
C SER A 31 1.12 15.81 -10.16
N THR A 32 1.88 15.44 -9.11
CA THR A 32 3.35 15.44 -9.17
C THR A 32 3.81 14.31 -10.10
N PRO A 33 4.61 14.61 -11.14
CA PRO A 33 5.19 13.57 -11.99
C PRO A 33 6.07 12.59 -11.20
N PRO A 34 6.07 11.28 -11.51
CA PRO A 34 6.83 10.28 -10.76
C PRO A 34 8.35 10.54 -10.67
N ASP A 35 8.94 11.16 -11.69
CA ASP A 35 10.36 11.53 -11.75
C ASP A 35 10.72 12.74 -10.88
N LYS A 36 9.73 13.46 -10.35
CA LYS A 36 9.91 14.61 -9.47
C LYS A 36 9.68 14.28 -8.00
N ILE A 37 9.33 13.04 -7.67
CA ILE A 37 9.12 12.62 -6.29
C ILE A 37 10.46 12.19 -5.70
N ALA A 38 11.02 12.99 -4.80
CA ALA A 38 12.27 12.62 -4.12
C ALA A 38 12.03 11.70 -2.92
N ARG A 39 10.92 11.93 -2.19
CA ARG A 39 10.57 11.20 -0.97
C ARG A 39 9.07 11.00 -0.84
N ILE A 40 8.69 9.86 -0.26
CA ILE A 40 7.29 9.54 0.04
C ILE A 40 7.21 8.56 1.22
N ASP A 41 6.29 8.77 2.16
CA ASP A 41 6.03 7.76 3.20
C ASP A 41 5.05 6.67 2.74
N CYS A 42 4.80 5.68 3.59
CA CYS A 42 3.94 4.54 3.30
C CYS A 42 2.52 4.97 2.90
N SER A 43 1.89 5.82 3.70
CA SER A 43 0.53 6.31 3.42
C SER A 43 0.48 7.25 2.22
N GLY A 44 1.52 8.05 2.00
CA GLY A 44 1.65 8.91 0.84
C GLY A 44 1.81 8.13 -0.44
N TYR A 45 2.58 7.05 -0.39
CA TYR A 45 2.74 6.11 -1.50
C TYR A 45 1.39 5.51 -1.86
N VAL A 46 0.69 4.90 -0.90
CA VAL A 46 -0.61 4.29 -1.16
C VAL A 46 -1.62 5.32 -1.68
N ARG A 47 -1.66 6.53 -1.10
CA ARG A 47 -2.53 7.60 -1.60
C ARG A 47 -2.20 7.97 -3.03
N TYR A 48 -0.92 8.16 -3.34
CA TYR A 48 -0.48 8.51 -4.69
C TYR A 48 -0.85 7.44 -5.71
N MET A 49 -0.68 6.16 -5.35
CA MET A 49 -1.08 5.02 -6.17
C MET A 49 -2.59 4.99 -6.40
N VAL A 50 -3.38 5.07 -5.32
CA VAL A 50 -4.84 5.01 -5.40
C VAL A 50 -5.40 6.16 -6.24
N LEU A 51 -4.93 7.40 -6.04
CA LEU A 51 -5.42 8.56 -6.77
C LEU A 51 -4.98 8.62 -8.24
N ASN A 52 -3.84 8.02 -8.59
CA ASN A 52 -3.40 7.95 -9.98
C ASN A 52 -3.91 6.72 -10.72
N CYS A 53 -4.27 5.65 -10.01
CA CYS A 53 -4.60 4.37 -10.62
C CYS A 53 -6.05 3.93 -10.37
N SER A 54 -6.91 4.75 -9.77
CA SER A 54 -8.33 4.42 -9.62
C SER A 54 -9.25 5.55 -10.09
N ASP A 55 -10.55 5.33 -9.95
CA ASP A 55 -11.62 6.27 -10.28
C ASP A 55 -11.98 7.24 -9.14
N ILE A 56 -11.39 7.07 -7.94
CA ILE A 56 -11.70 7.94 -6.81
C ILE A 56 -10.88 9.22 -6.86
N LYS A 57 -11.50 10.33 -6.44
CA LYS A 57 -10.89 11.67 -6.45
C LYS A 57 -10.17 12.02 -5.15
N GLU A 58 -10.52 11.34 -4.06
CA GLU A 58 -10.01 11.60 -2.73
C GLU A 58 -9.69 10.30 -2.00
N PHE A 59 -8.57 10.31 -1.28
CA PHE A 59 -8.14 9.23 -0.41
C PHE A 59 -7.32 9.85 0.73
N PRO A 60 -7.58 9.48 1.99
CA PRO A 60 -7.03 10.21 3.12
C PRO A 60 -5.51 10.03 3.26
N ASP A 61 -4.88 10.98 3.94
CA ASP A 61 -3.49 10.88 4.38
C ASP A 61 -3.37 10.17 5.74
N GLY A 62 -2.28 9.42 5.93
CA GLY A 62 -1.98 8.71 7.17
C GLY A 62 -2.63 7.32 7.23
N SER A 63 -1.86 6.31 7.63
CA SER A 63 -2.30 4.90 7.58
C SER A 63 -3.52 4.62 8.45
N GLN A 64 -3.71 5.34 9.56
CA GLN A 64 -4.89 5.16 10.43
C GLN A 64 -6.17 5.72 9.81
N ASN A 65 -6.08 6.86 9.11
CA ASN A 65 -7.23 7.41 8.39
C ASN A 65 -7.57 6.56 7.17
N GLN A 66 -6.56 6.05 6.48
CA GLN A 66 -6.74 5.10 5.37
C GLN A 66 -7.37 3.79 5.85
N LEU A 67 -6.96 3.27 7.00
CA LEU A 67 -7.60 2.12 7.64
C LEU A 67 -9.08 2.41 7.93
N ALA A 68 -9.39 3.54 8.55
CA ALA A 68 -10.77 3.94 8.83
C ALA A 68 -11.62 4.05 7.55
N TRP A 69 -11.04 4.59 6.48
CA TRP A 69 -11.68 4.64 5.17
C TRP A 69 -11.91 3.23 4.60
N CYS A 70 -10.92 2.33 4.65
CA CYS A 70 -11.05 0.97 4.15
C CYS A 70 -12.11 0.17 4.90
N ILE A 71 -12.22 0.33 6.22
CA ILE A 71 -13.26 -0.30 7.05
C ILE A 71 -14.66 0.06 6.56
N GLN A 72 -14.85 1.31 6.11
CA GLN A 72 -16.16 1.78 5.65
C GLN A 72 -16.46 1.45 4.19
N ASN A 73 -15.44 1.21 3.36
CA ASN A 73 -15.59 1.22 1.90
C ASN A 73 -15.19 -0.08 1.20
N LEU A 74 -14.46 -0.99 1.87
CA LEU A 74 -13.90 -2.18 1.25
C LEU A 74 -14.27 -3.46 2.00
N ARG A 75 -14.19 -4.59 1.29
CA ARG A 75 -14.36 -5.92 1.87
C ARG A 75 -13.13 -6.28 2.69
N GLN A 76 -13.29 -6.38 4.01
CA GLN A 76 -12.24 -6.87 4.90
C GLN A 76 -12.08 -8.40 4.77
N LEU A 77 -10.85 -8.89 4.80
CA LEU A 77 -10.54 -10.32 4.92
C LEU A 77 -10.67 -10.79 6.37
N GLY A 78 -10.95 -12.09 6.55
CA GLY A 78 -11.02 -12.69 7.88
C GLY A 78 -9.64 -12.74 8.55
N LYS A 79 -8.61 -13.11 7.80
CA LYS A 79 -7.21 -13.13 8.25
C LYS A 79 -6.28 -12.51 7.20
N TYR A 80 -5.14 -12.00 7.66
CA TYR A 80 -4.09 -11.54 6.74
C TYR A 80 -3.59 -12.66 5.82
N SER A 81 -3.51 -13.89 6.30
CA SER A 81 -3.10 -15.06 5.50
C SER A 81 -4.01 -15.34 4.30
N ASP A 82 -5.25 -14.84 4.32
CA ASP A 82 -6.20 -15.04 3.23
C ASP A 82 -5.78 -14.25 1.97
N VAL A 83 -4.75 -13.41 2.03
CA VAL A 83 -4.11 -12.85 0.83
C VAL A 83 -3.29 -13.87 0.05
N SER A 84 -3.12 -15.12 0.54
CA SER A 84 -2.42 -16.17 -0.21
C SER A 84 -3.01 -16.40 -1.60
N TYR A 85 -4.31 -16.12 -1.79
CA TYR A 85 -4.93 -16.13 -3.11
C TYR A 85 -4.28 -15.14 -4.10
N ALA A 86 -3.64 -14.06 -3.64
CA ALA A 86 -2.88 -13.13 -4.49
C ALA A 86 -1.64 -13.78 -5.12
N ALA A 87 -1.12 -14.87 -4.55
CA ALA A 87 -0.05 -15.65 -5.17
C ALA A 87 -0.59 -16.62 -6.24
N GLU A 88 -1.88 -16.89 -6.23
CA GLU A 88 -2.56 -17.81 -7.16
C GLU A 88 -3.32 -17.06 -8.26
N ASP A 89 -3.67 -15.78 -8.02
CA ASP A 89 -4.45 -14.94 -8.91
C ASP A 89 -3.85 -13.53 -8.99
N GLU A 90 -3.10 -13.31 -10.08
CA GLU A 90 -2.41 -12.06 -10.43
C GLU A 90 -3.37 -10.90 -10.71
N THR A 91 -4.68 -11.14 -10.75
CA THR A 91 -5.68 -10.09 -11.04
C THR A 91 -6.22 -9.40 -9.79
N ARG A 92 -5.78 -9.83 -8.60
CA ARG A 92 -6.31 -9.35 -7.32
C ARG A 92 -5.36 -8.39 -6.63
N LEU A 93 -5.93 -7.36 -6.00
CA LEU A 93 -5.20 -6.35 -5.26
C LEU A 93 -5.74 -6.27 -3.84
N PHE A 94 -4.83 -6.18 -2.87
CA PHE A 94 -5.16 -5.99 -1.47
C PHE A 94 -4.42 -4.79 -0.88
N ILE A 95 -4.97 -4.25 0.20
CA ILE A 95 -4.33 -3.24 1.04
C ILE A 95 -4.30 -3.75 2.47
N ALA A 96 -3.13 -3.69 3.10
CA ALA A 96 -2.92 -4.18 4.44
C ALA A 96 -2.28 -3.12 5.34
N PHE A 97 -2.52 -3.27 6.64
CA PHE A 97 -2.17 -2.28 7.64
C PHE A 97 -1.47 -2.91 8.84
N ILE A 98 -0.45 -2.21 9.36
CA ILE A 98 0.03 -2.36 10.73
C ILE A 98 -0.53 -1.22 11.55
N LYS A 99 -1.14 -1.56 12.69
CA LYS A 99 -1.66 -0.58 13.65
C LYS A 99 -0.61 -0.34 14.76
N PRO A 100 -0.29 0.92 15.11
CA PRO A 100 0.65 1.23 16.18
C PRO A 100 0.30 0.50 17.48
N HIS A 101 1.30 0.00 18.20
CA HIS A 101 1.15 -0.64 19.52
C HIS A 101 0.28 -1.90 19.55
N VAL A 102 0.00 -2.52 18.39
CA VAL A 102 -0.79 -3.74 18.27
C VAL A 102 0.06 -4.85 17.64
N ASN A 103 -0.16 -6.10 18.05
CA ASN A 103 0.53 -7.28 17.48
C ASN A 103 2.07 -7.21 17.52
N GLY A 104 2.64 -6.51 18.51
CA GLY A 104 4.09 -6.31 18.63
C GLY A 104 4.66 -5.20 17.75
N ALA A 105 3.79 -4.44 17.06
CA ALA A 105 4.20 -3.31 16.24
C ALA A 105 4.69 -2.12 17.09
N GLY A 106 5.58 -1.32 16.49
CA GLY A 106 6.13 -0.11 17.09
C GLY A 106 5.13 1.05 17.21
N LYS A 107 5.66 2.26 17.43
CA LYS A 107 4.90 3.50 17.65
C LYS A 107 4.25 4.08 16.38
N ILE A 108 4.71 3.65 15.20
CA ILE A 108 4.28 4.18 13.92
C ILE A 108 3.61 3.04 13.15
N GLY A 109 2.43 3.32 12.60
CA GLY A 109 1.70 2.35 11.79
C GLY A 109 2.29 2.24 10.40
N HIS A 110 1.83 1.25 9.64
CA HIS A 110 2.29 1.04 8.27
C HIS A 110 1.14 0.63 7.36
N VAL A 111 1.29 0.88 6.08
CA VAL A 111 0.29 0.50 5.06
C VAL A 111 1.01 0.15 3.76
N TRP A 112 0.53 -0.88 3.10
CA TRP A 112 1.07 -1.36 1.83
C TRP A 112 0.00 -2.00 0.97
N LEU A 113 0.30 -2.13 -0.33
CA LEU A 113 -0.51 -2.89 -1.28
C LEU A 113 0.08 -4.29 -1.46
N ILE A 114 -0.73 -5.25 -1.89
CA ILE A 114 -0.30 -6.64 -2.15
C ILE A 114 -0.92 -7.12 -3.45
N CYS A 115 -0.09 -7.67 -4.34
CA CYS A 115 -0.48 -8.27 -5.61
C CYS A 115 0.63 -9.23 -6.07
N GLU A 116 0.33 -10.27 -6.85
CA GLU A 116 1.33 -11.18 -7.43
C GLU A 116 2.32 -11.75 -6.39
N GLY A 117 1.83 -12.08 -5.19
CA GLY A 117 2.67 -12.60 -4.10
C GLY A 117 3.65 -11.57 -3.46
N GLU A 118 3.61 -10.32 -3.89
CA GLU A 118 4.54 -9.27 -3.45
C GLU A 118 3.80 -8.13 -2.74
N THR A 119 4.51 -7.48 -1.83
CA THR A 119 4.11 -6.18 -1.29
C THR A 119 4.54 -5.08 -2.25
N TYR A 120 3.78 -4.00 -2.29
CA TYR A 120 4.14 -2.77 -2.97
C TYR A 120 4.01 -1.65 -1.94
N GLU A 121 5.15 -1.09 -1.52
CA GLU A 121 5.20 -0.21 -0.36
C GLU A 121 6.26 0.89 -0.47
N SER A 122 6.18 1.88 0.42
CA SER A 122 7.32 2.73 0.77
C SER A 122 7.64 2.55 2.25
N CYS A 123 8.80 1.97 2.57
CA CYS A 123 9.16 1.60 3.94
C CYS A 123 10.43 2.30 4.45
N GLY A 124 10.50 2.50 5.77
CA GLY A 124 11.61 3.16 6.43
C GLY A 124 12.96 2.53 6.08
N GLY A 125 13.94 3.37 5.72
CA GLY A 125 15.28 2.94 5.35
C GLY A 125 15.47 2.57 3.87
N LYS A 126 14.40 2.21 3.14
CA LYS A 126 14.49 1.87 1.70
C LYS A 126 13.80 2.88 0.80
N GLY A 127 12.59 3.30 1.15
CA GLY A 127 11.70 4.00 0.24
C GLY A 127 10.81 3.03 -0.53
N VAL A 128 10.50 3.36 -1.79
CA VAL A 128 9.64 2.54 -2.64
C VAL A 128 10.35 1.22 -2.96
N THR A 129 9.69 0.10 -2.66
CA THR A 129 10.25 -1.26 -2.78
C THR A 129 9.13 -2.30 -2.78
N ASN A 130 9.47 -3.53 -3.16
CA ASN A 130 8.69 -4.73 -2.90
C ASN A 130 9.43 -5.75 -2.02
N ARG A 131 8.68 -6.72 -1.49
CA ARG A 131 9.15 -7.94 -0.80
C ARG A 131 7.99 -8.94 -0.71
N PRO A 132 8.27 -10.24 -0.47
CA PRO A 132 7.22 -11.23 -0.29
C PRO A 132 6.19 -10.83 0.77
N TRP A 133 4.90 -11.01 0.50
CA TRP A 133 3.83 -10.65 1.44
C TRP A 133 3.91 -11.42 2.76
N ASN A 134 4.53 -12.60 2.74
CA ASN A 134 4.47 -13.58 3.80
C ASN A 134 5.66 -13.57 4.77
N THR A 135 6.46 -12.49 4.80
CA THR A 135 7.56 -12.39 5.79
C THR A 135 7.06 -12.53 7.22
N GLY A 136 7.90 -13.05 8.11
CA GLY A 136 7.53 -13.28 9.52
C GLY A 136 7.05 -12.03 10.25
N VAL A 137 7.59 -10.85 9.91
CA VAL A 137 7.14 -9.56 10.46
C VAL A 137 5.73 -9.23 10.00
N LEU A 138 5.45 -9.30 8.69
CA LEU A 138 4.13 -8.97 8.16
C LEU A 138 3.05 -9.93 8.65
N ARG A 139 3.34 -11.24 8.69
CA ARG A 139 2.40 -12.23 9.23
C ARG A 139 2.05 -11.99 10.70
N ARG A 140 3.02 -11.53 11.49
CA ARG A 140 2.83 -11.26 12.92
C ARG A 140 2.10 -9.93 13.15
N GLU A 141 2.55 -8.86 12.50
CA GLU A 141 2.16 -7.48 12.84
C GLU A 141 0.98 -6.96 12.02
N ALA A 142 0.64 -7.59 10.89
CA ALA A 142 -0.53 -7.21 10.12
C ALA A 142 -1.78 -7.23 11.00
N TYR A 143 -2.50 -6.12 10.98
CA TYR A 143 -3.69 -5.88 11.79
C TYR A 143 -4.97 -6.11 10.99
N ALA A 144 -5.03 -5.54 9.78
CA ALA A 144 -6.20 -5.62 8.92
C ALA A 144 -5.78 -5.68 7.45
N CYS A 145 -6.60 -6.32 6.64
CA CYS A 145 -6.40 -6.45 5.21
C CYS A 145 -7.74 -6.38 4.48
N PHE A 146 -7.76 -5.68 3.36
CA PHE A 146 -8.96 -5.43 2.56
C PHE A 146 -8.67 -5.72 1.10
N GLU A 147 -9.68 -6.24 0.40
CA GLU A 147 -9.62 -6.40 -1.04
C GLU A 147 -10.00 -5.09 -1.74
N ILE A 148 -9.19 -4.70 -2.71
CA ILE A 148 -9.45 -3.58 -3.61
C ILE A 148 -9.99 -4.13 -4.93
N PRO A 149 -11.21 -3.73 -5.36
CA PRO A 149 -11.71 -4.11 -6.67
C PRO A 149 -10.80 -3.61 -7.79
N VAL A 150 -10.49 -4.47 -8.77
CA VAL A 150 -9.68 -4.16 -9.96
C VAL A 150 -10.59 -3.98 -11.18
N LYS A 151 -10.17 -3.19 -12.17
CA LYS A 151 -10.85 -3.00 -13.47
C LYS A 151 -9.95 -3.35 -14.64
#